data_AF-A0A845D2F1-F1
#
_entry.id   AF-A0A845D2F1-F1
#
_cell.length_a   1.000
_cell.length_b   1.000
_cell.length_c   1.000
_cell.angle_alpha   90.00
_cell.angle_beta   90.00
_cell.angle_gamma   90.00
#
_symmetry.space_group_name_H-M   'P 1'
#
loop_
_entity.id
_entity.type
_entity.pdbx_description
1 polymer ?
#
loop_
_entity_poly.entity_id
_entity_poly.type
_entity_poly.pdbx_seq_one_letter_code
_entity_poly.pdbx_strand_id
1 'polypeptide(L)'
;MENKRDHIFLSYATEDWPFCEWLGRRLAAEGYAIWCDRLKMLGGENWPNDIEIAIAERTFRMLALMSRASMRKPNPQGEWQKARAMGAKLGVEDFLIPLNVEGLRSDEIIWNFQTINYISFSHSWSDGLAAVLKKLHSVSAPRVLKEGRRLAIESTFMKTAIREESEILVSNCFEIIQIPRYLRIYSVNASPISKSEGHELRKEWACSDVTPSTVLAFHDPPTDVAARHNFQYVKQVAWRDAIKVDGIDSRDLVVRLIRRCLDRLMTEFGLKYSEASGNFFLPRGLLHNDRVPVTLPNGRKSWFSGVGERKYSTAKGGEVYRYHLSPSFDIVREDNEPTALFLRNRVHLTDSNGKELERRKIPSRRKHLCRSWFNREWCVRTLGIAQMLANDDMHIRFGPEGEQQLVIGAEPVAMEVSHRICDELVGEIDESYTTWYSGEEAGSDDFNEEE
;
A
#
# COMPACT_ATOMS: atom_id res chain seq x y z
N MET A 1 -24.39 -43.97 -6.33
CA MET A 1 -23.66 -43.29 -5.24
C MET A 1 -24.69 -42.92 -4.19
N GLU A 2 -24.52 -43.35 -2.95
CA GLU A 2 -25.44 -43.06 -1.85
C GLU A 2 -25.51 -41.52 -1.66
N ASN A 3 -26.70 -40.94 -1.79
CA ASN A 3 -26.88 -39.49 -1.82
C ASN A 3 -26.70 -38.92 -0.39
N LYS A 4 -25.45 -38.67 0.02
CA LYS A 4 -25.14 -38.16 1.36
C LYS A 4 -25.40 -36.65 1.41
N ARG A 5 -26.22 -36.24 2.37
CA ARG A 5 -26.40 -34.84 2.77
C ARG A 5 -25.16 -34.38 3.53
N ASP A 6 -24.22 -33.75 2.85
CA ASP A 6 -22.90 -33.42 3.37
C ASP A 6 -22.51 -31.94 3.21
N HIS A 7 -23.37 -31.12 2.61
CA HIS A 7 -23.09 -29.69 2.42
C HIS A 7 -23.82 -28.80 3.42
N ILE A 8 -23.17 -27.69 3.77
CA ILE A 8 -23.78 -26.55 4.43
C ILE A 8 -24.21 -25.56 3.36
N PHE A 9 -25.50 -25.25 3.33
CA PHE A 9 -26.09 -24.29 2.41
C PHE A 9 -26.07 -22.90 3.05
N LEU A 10 -25.47 -21.91 2.41
CA LEU A 10 -25.53 -20.51 2.83
C LEU A 10 -26.62 -19.79 2.06
N SER A 11 -27.67 -19.39 2.77
CA SER A 11 -28.83 -18.67 2.22
C SER A 11 -28.75 -17.20 2.64
N TYR A 12 -28.65 -16.28 1.68
CA TYR A 12 -28.27 -14.89 1.92
C TYR A 12 -28.93 -13.93 0.90
N ALA A 13 -29.00 -12.62 1.23
CA ALA A 13 -29.35 -11.60 0.25
C ALA A 13 -28.10 -11.11 -0.49
N THR A 14 -28.23 -10.65 -1.73
CA THR A 14 -27.11 -10.18 -2.56
C THR A 14 -26.18 -9.18 -1.85
N GLU A 15 -26.75 -8.30 -1.03
CA GLU A 15 -26.04 -7.27 -0.25
C GLU A 15 -25.13 -7.87 0.83
N ASP A 16 -25.47 -9.06 1.33
CA ASP A 16 -24.72 -9.78 2.36
C ASP A 16 -23.56 -10.59 1.76
N TRP A 17 -23.30 -10.47 0.45
CA TRP A 17 -22.28 -11.24 -0.26
C TRP A 17 -20.90 -11.20 0.40
N PRO A 18 -20.32 -10.03 0.76
CA PRO A 18 -18.99 -10.01 1.37
C PRO A 18 -18.90 -10.83 2.67
N PHE A 19 -19.98 -10.84 3.47
CA PHE A 19 -20.05 -11.64 4.68
C PHE A 19 -20.29 -13.12 4.39
N CYS A 20 -21.19 -13.44 3.45
CA CYS A 20 -21.45 -14.82 2.99
C CYS A 20 -20.17 -15.47 2.44
N GLU A 21 -19.42 -14.75 1.61
CA GLU A 21 -18.15 -15.18 1.04
C GLU A 21 -17.11 -15.45 2.13
N TRP A 22 -16.96 -14.52 3.07
CA TRP A 22 -16.07 -14.68 4.22
C TRP A 22 -16.44 -15.92 5.06
N LEU A 23 -17.72 -16.07 5.41
CA LEU A 23 -18.19 -17.19 6.23
C LEU A 23 -18.00 -18.52 5.51
N GLY A 24 -18.36 -18.60 4.23
CA GLY A 24 -18.19 -19.79 3.40
C GLY A 24 -16.73 -20.24 3.35
N ARG A 25 -15.79 -19.32 3.12
CA ARG A 25 -14.35 -19.66 3.11
C ARG A 25 -13.85 -20.11 4.48
N ARG A 26 -14.32 -19.49 5.58
CA ARG A 26 -13.97 -19.91 6.94
C ARG A 26 -14.45 -21.33 7.24
N LEU A 27 -15.69 -21.65 6.88
CA LEU A 27 -16.24 -22.99 7.08
C LEU A 27 -15.55 -24.02 6.17
N ALA A 28 -15.26 -23.67 4.92
CA ALA A 28 -14.48 -24.52 4.03
C ALA A 28 -13.09 -24.82 4.59
N ALA A 29 -12.41 -23.81 5.16
CA ALA A 29 -11.12 -23.98 5.82
C ALA A 29 -11.16 -24.94 7.03
N GLU A 30 -12.32 -25.09 7.68
CA GLU A 30 -12.58 -26.05 8.78
C GLU A 30 -13.02 -27.44 8.28
N GLY A 31 -13.10 -27.64 6.95
CA GLY A 31 -13.37 -28.92 6.31
C GLY A 31 -14.83 -29.14 5.86
N TYR A 32 -15.71 -28.16 6.04
CA TYR A 32 -17.12 -28.27 5.64
C TYR A 32 -17.31 -27.99 4.15
N ALA A 33 -18.06 -28.84 3.44
CA ALA A 33 -18.46 -28.53 2.07
C ALA A 33 -19.53 -27.44 2.05
N ILE A 34 -19.29 -26.36 1.30
CA ILE A 34 -20.16 -25.19 1.27
C ILE A 34 -20.88 -25.10 -0.07
N TRP A 35 -22.16 -24.81 0.00
CA TRP A 35 -22.95 -24.42 -1.15
C TRP A 35 -23.44 -22.97 -0.99
N CYS A 36 -23.15 -22.13 -1.98
CA CYS A 36 -23.90 -20.92 -2.28
C CYS A 36 -23.83 -20.65 -3.78
N ASP A 37 -24.76 -19.85 -4.31
CA ASP A 37 -24.92 -19.56 -5.74
C ASP A 37 -23.66 -19.01 -6.43
N ARG A 38 -22.81 -18.27 -5.71
CA ARG A 38 -21.57 -17.66 -6.21
C ARG A 38 -20.28 -18.41 -5.86
N LEU A 39 -20.27 -19.27 -4.83
CA LEU A 39 -19.12 -20.12 -4.44
C LEU A 39 -19.28 -21.57 -4.93
N LYS A 40 -20.10 -21.79 -5.97
CA LYS A 40 -20.28 -23.12 -6.57
C LYS A 40 -18.90 -23.76 -6.74
N MET A 41 -18.69 -24.92 -6.10
CA MET A 41 -17.50 -25.77 -6.17
C MET A 41 -16.38 -25.61 -5.12
N LEU A 42 -16.69 -25.26 -3.86
CA LEU A 42 -15.78 -25.62 -2.75
C LEU A 42 -15.83 -27.12 -2.38
N GLY A 43 -16.40 -27.99 -3.24
CA GLY A 43 -16.65 -29.41 -2.96
C GLY A 43 -16.38 -30.41 -4.10
N GLY A 44 -15.65 -30.04 -5.16
CA GLY A 44 -15.11 -30.98 -6.18
C GLY A 44 -16.10 -31.74 -7.08
N GLU A 45 -17.38 -31.84 -6.73
CA GLU A 45 -18.41 -32.57 -7.45
C GLU A 45 -19.32 -31.65 -8.29
N ASN A 46 -19.84 -32.17 -9.41
CA ASN A 46 -20.88 -31.50 -10.21
C ASN A 46 -22.18 -31.43 -9.42
N TRP A 47 -22.49 -30.25 -8.89
CA TRP A 47 -23.70 -29.98 -8.12
C TRP A 47 -24.88 -29.60 -9.01
N PRO A 48 -26.14 -29.94 -8.66
CA PRO A 48 -27.32 -29.49 -9.40
C PRO A 48 -27.39 -27.96 -9.53
N ASN A 49 -27.67 -27.44 -10.73
CA ASN A 49 -27.87 -26.00 -10.93
C ASN A 49 -29.16 -25.47 -10.26
N ASP A 50 -30.06 -26.38 -9.87
CA ASP A 50 -31.33 -26.07 -9.23
C ASP A 50 -31.18 -25.99 -7.71
N ILE A 51 -31.51 -24.82 -7.15
CA ILE A 51 -31.47 -24.53 -5.72
C ILE A 51 -32.43 -25.46 -4.94
N GLU A 52 -33.57 -25.82 -5.51
CA GLU A 52 -34.54 -26.69 -4.86
C GLU A 52 -33.97 -28.09 -4.67
N ILE A 53 -33.33 -28.64 -5.72
CA ILE A 53 -32.68 -29.95 -5.66
C ILE A 53 -31.52 -29.92 -4.67
N ALA A 54 -30.73 -28.83 -4.65
CA ALA A 54 -29.64 -28.65 -3.69
C ALA A 54 -30.11 -28.78 -2.23
N ILE A 55 -31.16 -28.03 -1.88
CA ILE A 55 -31.78 -28.07 -0.54
C ILE A 55 -32.37 -29.47 -0.27
N ALA A 56 -33.10 -30.00 -1.25
CA ALA A 56 -33.87 -31.22 -1.09
C ALA A 56 -33.02 -32.48 -1.01
N GLU A 57 -31.83 -32.54 -1.60
CA GLU A 57 -31.09 -33.80 -1.72
C GLU A 57 -29.74 -33.81 -1.01
N ARG A 58 -29.08 -32.67 -0.89
CA ARG A 58 -27.66 -32.64 -0.53
C ARG A 58 -27.30 -31.72 0.65
N THR A 59 -28.17 -30.77 0.98
CA THR A 59 -27.99 -29.92 2.17
C THR A 59 -28.14 -30.75 3.45
N PHE A 60 -27.09 -30.74 4.27
CA PHE A 60 -27.07 -31.24 5.64
C PHE A 60 -27.74 -30.24 6.58
N ARG A 61 -27.33 -28.97 6.52
CA ARG A 61 -27.90 -27.82 7.26
C ARG A 61 -27.85 -26.57 6.40
N MET A 62 -28.85 -25.71 6.56
CA MET A 62 -28.88 -24.37 5.98
C MET A 62 -28.53 -23.34 7.04
N LEU A 63 -27.54 -22.49 6.76
CA LEU A 63 -27.27 -21.28 7.54
C LEU A 63 -28.00 -20.11 6.85
N ALA A 64 -28.95 -19.50 7.54
CA ALA A 64 -29.75 -18.38 7.03
C ALA A 64 -29.19 -17.06 7.53
N LEU A 65 -28.64 -16.24 6.64
CA LEU A 65 -28.10 -14.92 6.97
C LEU A 65 -29.26 -13.93 7.10
N MET A 66 -29.52 -13.49 8.33
CA MET A 66 -30.57 -12.56 8.68
C MET A 66 -30.02 -11.13 8.77
N SER A 67 -30.29 -10.36 7.72
CA SER A 67 -30.02 -8.93 7.59
C SER A 67 -31.31 -8.16 7.27
N ARG A 68 -31.31 -6.84 7.42
CA ARG A 68 -32.45 -6.00 6.99
C ARG A 68 -32.76 -6.19 5.51
N ALA A 69 -31.76 -6.50 4.68
CA ALA A 69 -31.95 -6.81 3.25
C ALA A 69 -32.68 -8.15 3.06
N SER A 70 -32.24 -9.22 3.71
CA SER A 70 -32.88 -10.54 3.62
C SER A 70 -34.34 -10.54 4.11
N MET A 71 -34.68 -9.69 5.08
CA MET A 71 -36.03 -9.57 5.65
C MET A 71 -37.02 -8.92 4.69
N ARG A 72 -36.56 -8.30 3.60
CA ARG A 72 -37.40 -7.57 2.64
C ARG A 72 -37.53 -8.23 1.27
N LYS A 73 -36.84 -9.36 1.04
CA LYS A 73 -36.81 -10.01 -0.26
C LYS A 73 -37.52 -11.37 -0.25
N PRO A 74 -38.27 -11.72 -1.32
CA PRO A 74 -38.88 -13.05 -1.44
C PRO A 74 -37.88 -14.20 -1.33
N ASN A 75 -36.68 -14.04 -1.90
CA ASN A 75 -35.52 -14.89 -1.64
C ASN A 75 -34.47 -14.03 -0.92
N PRO A 76 -33.86 -14.51 0.18
CA PRO A 76 -33.76 -15.91 0.62
C PRO A 76 -34.93 -16.49 1.43
N GLN A 77 -36.01 -15.73 1.73
CA GLN A 77 -37.09 -16.22 2.61
C GLN A 77 -37.80 -17.48 2.11
N GLY A 78 -38.03 -17.60 0.81
CA GLY A 78 -38.60 -18.81 0.19
C GLY A 78 -37.73 -20.04 0.39
N GLU A 79 -36.39 -19.88 0.37
CA GLU A 79 -35.44 -20.96 0.65
C GLU A 79 -35.52 -21.40 2.12
N TRP A 80 -35.70 -20.44 3.04
CA TRP A 80 -35.86 -20.74 4.47
C TRP A 80 -37.13 -21.52 4.76
N GLN A 81 -38.23 -21.19 4.08
CA GLN A 81 -39.49 -21.95 4.19
C GLN A 81 -39.32 -23.38 3.67
N LYS A 82 -38.66 -23.56 2.52
CA LYS A 82 -38.33 -24.88 1.98
C LYS A 82 -37.43 -25.68 2.93
N ALA A 83 -36.42 -25.04 3.52
CA ALA A 83 -35.52 -25.67 4.49
C ALA A 83 -36.28 -26.14 5.74
N ARG A 84 -37.24 -25.36 6.24
CA ARG A 84 -38.11 -25.78 7.36
C ARG A 84 -39.00 -26.97 6.99
N ALA A 85 -39.62 -26.94 5.81
CA ALA A 85 -40.43 -28.05 5.32
C ALA A 85 -39.59 -29.34 5.20
N MET A 86 -38.35 -29.21 4.71
CA MET A 86 -37.39 -30.31 4.66
C MET A 86 -36.97 -30.80 6.04
N GLY A 87 -36.70 -29.89 6.98
CA GLY A 87 -36.42 -30.23 8.37
C GLY A 87 -37.55 -31.03 9.02
N ALA A 88 -38.79 -30.59 8.85
CA ALA A 88 -39.98 -31.31 9.33
C ALA A 88 -40.11 -32.70 8.69
N LYS A 89 -39.92 -32.80 7.36
CA LYS A 89 -39.95 -34.07 6.62
C LYS A 89 -38.88 -35.06 7.09
N LEU A 90 -37.71 -34.57 7.47
CA LEU A 90 -36.56 -35.39 7.88
C LEU A 90 -36.50 -35.64 9.39
N GLY A 91 -37.37 -35.02 10.19
CA GLY A 91 -37.26 -35.05 11.65
C GLY A 91 -36.03 -34.31 12.19
N VAL A 92 -35.58 -33.26 11.49
CA VAL A 92 -34.40 -32.47 11.82
C VAL A 92 -34.83 -31.04 12.16
N GLU A 93 -35.05 -30.77 13.45
CA GLU A 93 -35.55 -29.48 13.93
C GLU A 93 -34.63 -28.31 13.57
N ASP A 94 -33.31 -28.54 13.63
CA ASP A 94 -32.31 -27.52 13.37
C ASP A 94 -31.80 -27.53 11.93
N PHE A 95 -32.58 -28.06 10.97
CA PHE A 95 -32.21 -28.07 9.55
C PHE A 95 -31.90 -26.65 9.04
N LEU A 96 -32.64 -25.66 9.53
CA LEU A 96 -32.39 -24.23 9.33
C LEU A 96 -31.78 -23.65 10.61
N ILE A 97 -30.58 -23.07 10.50
CA ILE A 97 -29.86 -22.39 11.57
C ILE A 97 -29.77 -20.90 11.22
N PRO A 98 -30.56 -20.02 11.86
CA PRO A 98 -30.52 -18.61 11.54
C PRO A 98 -29.32 -17.89 12.18
N LEU A 99 -28.72 -16.98 11.43
CA LEU A 99 -27.57 -16.16 11.83
C LEU A 99 -27.98 -14.69 11.79
N ASN A 100 -28.01 -14.01 12.93
CA ASN A 100 -28.30 -12.58 13.00
C ASN A 100 -27.02 -11.79 12.70
N VAL A 101 -26.87 -11.33 11.45
CA VAL A 101 -25.63 -10.73 10.94
C VAL A 101 -25.54 -9.22 11.15
N GLU A 102 -26.68 -8.55 11.35
CA GLU A 102 -26.75 -7.10 11.56
C GLU A 102 -27.21 -6.70 12.98
N GLY A 103 -27.48 -7.65 13.86
CA GLY A 103 -28.03 -7.35 15.19
C GLY A 103 -29.49 -6.91 15.14
N LEU A 104 -30.29 -7.53 14.27
CA LEU A 104 -31.73 -7.32 14.16
C LEU A 104 -32.42 -7.51 15.51
N ARG A 105 -33.30 -6.57 15.86
CA ARG A 105 -34.20 -6.68 16.98
C ARG A 105 -35.37 -7.62 16.66
N SER A 106 -36.06 -8.11 17.68
CA SER A 106 -37.19 -9.04 17.50
C SER A 106 -38.32 -8.47 16.64
N ASP A 107 -38.55 -7.15 16.68
CA ASP A 107 -39.53 -6.43 15.85
C ASP A 107 -39.10 -6.25 14.39
N GLU A 108 -37.80 -6.42 14.08
CA GLU A 108 -37.27 -6.38 12.72
C GLU A 108 -37.25 -7.77 12.05
N ILE A 109 -37.43 -8.84 12.83
CA ILE A 109 -37.48 -10.22 12.33
C ILE A 109 -38.92 -10.52 11.90
N ILE A 110 -39.08 -11.02 10.68
CA ILE A 110 -40.38 -11.43 10.15
C ILE A 110 -41.06 -12.45 11.07
N TRP A 111 -42.38 -12.30 11.27
CA TRP A 111 -43.15 -13.02 12.29
C TRP A 111 -42.91 -14.54 12.28
N ASN A 112 -42.84 -15.14 11.09
CA ASN A 112 -42.59 -16.57 10.92
C ASN A 112 -41.26 -17.04 11.54
N PHE A 113 -40.29 -16.16 11.81
CA PHE A 113 -38.94 -16.48 12.31
C PHE A 113 -38.62 -15.88 13.68
N GLN A 114 -39.55 -15.15 14.30
CA GLN A 114 -39.35 -14.52 15.62
C GLN A 114 -39.13 -15.53 16.76
N THR A 115 -39.64 -16.75 16.63
CA THR A 115 -39.57 -17.80 17.66
C THR A 115 -38.33 -18.70 17.55
N ILE A 116 -37.50 -18.53 16.52
CA ILE A 116 -36.30 -19.35 16.33
C ILE A 116 -35.10 -18.72 17.03
N ASN A 117 -34.38 -19.54 17.80
CA ASN A 117 -33.08 -19.18 18.34
C ASN A 117 -32.07 -18.98 17.20
N TYR A 118 -31.48 -17.80 17.14
CA TYR A 118 -30.45 -17.45 16.17
C TYR A 118 -29.07 -17.34 16.82
N ILE A 119 -28.03 -17.55 16.02
CA ILE A 119 -26.65 -17.25 16.42
C ILE A 119 -26.35 -15.80 16.07
N SER A 120 -25.89 -15.00 17.04
CA SER A 120 -25.59 -13.59 16.80
C SER A 120 -24.16 -13.36 16.31
N PHE A 121 -24.01 -12.46 15.34
CA PHE A 121 -22.73 -11.91 14.87
C PHE A 121 -22.58 -10.41 15.23
N SER A 122 -23.50 -9.85 16.03
CA SER A 122 -23.59 -8.40 16.27
C SER A 122 -22.45 -7.81 17.12
N HIS A 123 -21.78 -8.62 17.95
CA HIS A 123 -20.63 -8.16 18.74
C HIS A 123 -19.33 -8.22 17.94
N SER A 124 -19.00 -9.40 17.39
CA SER A 124 -17.88 -9.59 16.49
C SER A 124 -18.11 -10.78 15.57
N TRP A 125 -17.49 -10.76 14.39
CA TRP A 125 -17.55 -11.90 13.46
C TRP A 125 -16.87 -13.15 14.01
N SER A 126 -15.84 -12.97 14.83
CA SER A 126 -15.10 -14.07 15.46
C SER A 126 -15.99 -14.86 16.43
N ASP A 127 -16.75 -14.18 17.27
CA ASP A 127 -17.62 -14.82 18.26
C ASP A 127 -18.77 -15.57 17.59
N GLY A 128 -19.37 -14.95 16.57
CA GLY A 128 -20.41 -15.59 15.76
C GLY A 128 -19.90 -16.85 15.06
N LEU A 129 -18.71 -16.79 14.46
CA LEU A 129 -18.09 -17.97 13.83
C LEU A 129 -17.82 -19.08 14.86
N ALA A 130 -17.28 -18.75 16.04
CA ALA A 130 -17.05 -19.73 17.10
C ALA A 130 -18.35 -20.42 17.53
N ALA A 131 -19.46 -19.66 17.63
CA ALA A 131 -20.78 -20.20 17.95
C ALA A 131 -21.33 -21.09 16.82
N VAL A 132 -21.15 -20.71 15.55
CA VAL A 132 -21.51 -21.54 14.38
C VAL A 132 -20.74 -22.85 14.39
N LEU A 133 -19.41 -22.80 14.57
CA LEU A 133 -18.58 -24.00 14.65
C LEU A 133 -19.00 -24.89 15.81
N LYS A 134 -19.23 -24.34 17.00
CA LYS A 134 -19.75 -25.09 18.15
C LYS A 134 -21.08 -25.77 17.81
N LYS A 135 -22.01 -25.08 17.14
CA LYS A 135 -23.29 -25.67 16.71
C LYS A 135 -23.08 -26.79 15.70
N LEU A 136 -22.27 -26.59 14.67
CA LEU A 136 -21.96 -27.61 13.65
C LEU A 136 -21.29 -28.85 14.24
N HIS A 137 -20.39 -28.70 15.22
CA HIS A 137 -19.81 -29.82 15.95
C HIS A 137 -20.87 -30.58 16.74
N SER A 138 -21.76 -29.87 17.44
CA SER A 138 -22.80 -30.50 18.28
C SER A 138 -23.77 -31.38 17.48
N VAL A 139 -23.95 -31.10 16.19
CA VAL A 139 -24.82 -31.88 15.28
C VAL A 139 -24.03 -32.87 14.42
N SER A 140 -22.74 -33.07 14.70
CA SER A 140 -21.85 -33.95 13.91
C SER A 140 -21.84 -33.62 12.41
N ALA A 141 -21.77 -32.33 12.07
CA ALA A 141 -21.77 -31.89 10.68
C ALA A 141 -20.62 -32.52 9.87
N PRO A 142 -20.88 -33.08 8.67
CA PRO A 142 -19.87 -33.74 7.85
C PRO A 142 -18.72 -32.80 7.44
N ARG A 143 -17.48 -33.29 7.55
CA ARG A 143 -16.26 -32.60 7.09
C ARG A 143 -15.62 -33.35 5.94
N VAL A 144 -16.18 -33.17 4.76
CA VAL A 144 -15.76 -33.93 3.56
C VAL A 144 -14.59 -33.28 2.81
N LEU A 145 -14.23 -32.02 3.11
CA LEU A 145 -13.11 -31.34 2.47
C LEU A 145 -11.78 -31.66 3.15
N LYS A 146 -11.04 -32.60 2.58
CA LYS A 146 -9.72 -33.05 3.08
C LYS A 146 -8.61 -31.98 2.98
N GLU A 147 -8.80 -30.95 2.13
CA GLU A 147 -7.85 -29.84 1.93
C GLU A 147 -8.54 -28.47 1.99
N GLY A 148 -9.54 -28.35 2.87
CA GLY A 148 -10.40 -27.18 2.98
C GLY A 148 -9.66 -25.83 3.05
N ARG A 149 -8.53 -25.75 3.76
CA ARG A 149 -7.71 -24.53 3.84
C ARG A 149 -7.11 -24.12 2.49
N ARG A 150 -6.55 -25.07 1.73
CA ARG A 150 -6.01 -24.80 0.39
C ARG A 150 -7.10 -24.36 -0.55
N LEU A 151 -8.23 -25.08 -0.58
CA LEU A 151 -9.39 -24.75 -1.42
C LEU A 151 -9.98 -23.37 -1.10
N ALA A 152 -10.08 -23.00 0.18
CA ALA A 152 -10.54 -21.68 0.59
C ALA A 152 -9.62 -20.56 0.06
N ILE A 153 -8.30 -20.75 0.13
CA ILE A 153 -7.30 -19.81 -0.41
C ILE A 153 -7.38 -19.76 -1.93
N GLU A 154 -7.40 -20.90 -2.61
CA GLU A 154 -7.49 -20.98 -4.07
C GLU A 154 -8.80 -20.41 -4.63
N SER A 155 -9.88 -20.43 -3.86
CA SER A 155 -11.13 -19.75 -4.25
C SER A 155 -11.07 -18.22 -4.10
N THR A 156 -10.06 -17.69 -3.41
CA THR A 156 -9.85 -16.24 -3.22
C THR A 156 -9.13 -15.65 -4.43
N PHE A 157 -8.16 -16.38 -4.96
CA PHE A 157 -7.49 -15.99 -6.18
C PHE A 157 -8.34 -16.48 -7.34
N MET A 158 -8.83 -15.58 -8.20
CA MET A 158 -9.32 -16.05 -9.49
C MET A 158 -8.15 -16.83 -10.12
N LYS A 159 -8.32 -18.12 -10.42
CA LYS A 159 -7.28 -18.94 -11.06
C LYS A 159 -6.74 -18.30 -12.35
N THR A 160 -7.46 -17.33 -12.91
CA THR A 160 -7.15 -16.55 -14.09
C THR A 160 -6.33 -15.28 -13.82
N ALA A 161 -6.17 -14.85 -12.56
CA ALA A 161 -5.47 -13.60 -12.20
C ALA A 161 -3.95 -13.67 -12.35
N ILE A 162 -3.37 -14.86 -12.49
CA ILE A 162 -1.95 -15.07 -12.76
C ILE A 162 -1.84 -15.85 -14.06
N ARG A 163 -1.00 -15.38 -14.99
CA ARG A 163 -0.65 -16.09 -16.22
C ARG A 163 0.83 -16.47 -16.21
N GLU A 164 1.14 -17.61 -16.81
CA GLU A 164 2.50 -18.02 -17.17
C GLU A 164 2.99 -17.20 -18.38
N GLU A 165 3.04 -15.89 -18.20
CA GLU A 165 3.58 -14.91 -19.14
C GLU A 165 4.70 -14.16 -18.43
N SER A 166 5.82 -13.93 -19.11
CA SER A 166 6.93 -13.17 -18.54
C SER A 166 6.55 -11.70 -18.36
N GLU A 167 6.96 -11.09 -17.25
CA GLU A 167 6.79 -9.67 -16.97
C GLU A 167 8.06 -9.06 -16.36
N ILE A 168 8.32 -7.79 -16.65
CA ILE A 168 9.39 -7.03 -16.00
C ILE A 168 8.80 -6.28 -14.81
N LEU A 169 9.22 -6.65 -13.61
CA LEU A 169 8.92 -5.88 -12.40
C LEU A 169 10.00 -4.82 -12.18
N VAL A 170 9.57 -3.61 -11.88
CA VAL A 170 10.47 -2.52 -11.49
C VAL A 170 10.38 -2.26 -10.00
N SER A 171 11.53 -2.11 -9.36
CA SER A 171 11.63 -1.83 -7.93
C SER A 171 11.68 -0.32 -7.64
N ASN A 172 11.64 0.01 -6.35
CA ASN A 172 11.96 1.36 -5.88
C ASN A 172 13.46 1.53 -5.57
N CYS A 173 14.30 0.59 -5.99
CA CYS A 173 15.75 0.61 -5.79
C CYS A 173 16.44 1.17 -7.04
N PHE A 174 17.44 1.99 -6.82
CA PHE A 174 18.26 2.62 -7.84
C PHE A 174 19.74 2.32 -7.54
N GLU A 175 20.48 1.78 -8.51
CA GLU A 175 21.84 1.29 -8.28
C GLU A 175 22.79 2.42 -7.88
N ILE A 176 23.58 2.21 -6.82
CA ILE A 176 24.69 3.10 -6.47
C ILE A 176 25.91 2.63 -7.26
N ILE A 177 26.15 3.29 -8.40
CA ILE A 177 27.20 2.95 -9.37
C ILE A 177 28.58 3.31 -8.81
N GLN A 178 28.70 4.46 -8.16
CA GLN A 178 29.97 4.90 -7.58
C GLN A 178 29.76 5.57 -6.23
N ILE A 179 30.53 5.14 -5.24
CA ILE A 179 30.65 5.78 -3.94
C ILE A 179 32.03 6.42 -3.85
N PRO A 180 32.14 7.67 -3.34
CA PRO A 180 33.41 8.35 -3.17
C PRO A 180 34.41 7.49 -2.40
N ARG A 181 35.62 7.33 -2.94
CA ARG A 181 36.61 6.37 -2.42
C ARG A 181 37.11 6.73 -1.02
N TYR A 182 37.25 8.01 -0.71
CA TYR A 182 37.84 8.45 0.56
C TYR A 182 36.89 9.29 1.39
N LEU A 183 36.93 9.07 2.71
CA LEU A 183 36.40 10.01 3.70
C LEU A 183 37.50 11.03 4.01
N ARG A 184 37.21 12.30 3.78
CA ARG A 184 38.10 13.42 4.09
C ARG A 184 37.76 13.93 5.50
N ILE A 185 38.79 14.11 6.32
CA ILE A 185 38.67 14.45 7.74
C ILE A 185 39.20 15.87 7.95
N TYR A 186 38.39 16.70 8.61
CA TYR A 186 38.72 18.07 8.95
C TYR A 186 38.64 18.28 10.46
N SER A 187 39.60 19.01 11.02
CA SER A 187 39.53 19.49 12.39
C SER A 187 38.95 20.89 12.45
N VAL A 188 38.25 21.18 13.54
CA VAL A 188 37.81 22.54 13.89
C VAL A 188 38.81 23.08 14.91
N ASN A 189 39.59 24.09 14.52
CA ASN A 189 40.55 24.72 15.43
C ASN A 189 39.93 25.87 16.25
N ALA A 190 38.68 26.23 15.97
CA ALA A 190 37.88 27.16 16.76
C ALA A 190 37.18 26.44 17.93
N SER A 191 36.20 27.10 18.55
CA SER A 191 35.31 26.47 19.53
C SER A 191 34.62 25.22 18.94
N PRO A 192 34.37 24.18 19.76
CA PRO A 192 33.66 22.99 19.29
C PRO A 192 32.29 23.31 18.68
N ILE A 193 31.93 22.63 17.59
CA ILE A 193 30.64 22.80 16.90
C ILE A 193 29.51 22.35 17.83
N SER A 194 28.61 23.27 18.16
CA SER A 194 27.39 22.96 18.90
C SER A 194 26.39 22.18 18.04
N LYS A 195 25.40 21.53 18.66
CA LYS A 195 24.37 20.78 17.94
C LYS A 195 23.58 21.65 16.94
N SER A 196 23.30 22.90 17.30
CA SER A 196 22.61 23.86 16.43
C SER A 196 23.48 24.31 15.27
N GLU A 197 24.77 24.60 15.52
CA GLU A 197 25.71 24.96 14.44
C GLU A 197 25.92 23.79 13.48
N GLY A 198 26.02 22.56 13.99
CA GLY A 198 26.10 21.36 13.15
C GLY A 198 24.85 21.16 12.29
N HIS A 199 23.66 21.57 12.78
CA HIS A 199 22.43 21.54 11.98
C HIS A 199 22.49 22.53 10.81
N GLU A 200 22.91 23.77 11.05
CA GLU A 200 23.04 24.78 10.00
C GLU A 200 24.16 24.44 9.02
N LEU A 201 25.30 23.95 9.51
CA LEU A 201 26.42 23.50 8.68
C LEU A 201 26.00 22.48 7.62
N ARG A 202 25.17 21.50 8.01
CA ARG A 202 24.69 20.44 7.11
C ARG A 202 23.73 20.95 6.04
N LYS A 203 23.17 22.14 6.19
CA LYS A 203 22.39 22.81 5.12
C LYS A 203 23.30 23.38 4.05
N GLU A 204 24.54 23.73 4.37
CA GLU A 204 25.51 24.35 3.45
C GLU A 204 26.50 23.33 2.88
N TRP A 205 26.82 22.26 3.61
CA TRP A 205 27.82 21.26 3.24
C TRP A 205 27.39 19.83 3.59
N ALA A 206 27.58 18.89 2.66
CA ALA A 206 27.26 17.48 2.86
C ALA A 206 28.31 16.79 3.76
N CYS A 207 28.21 17.02 5.07
CA CYS A 207 29.17 16.53 6.05
C CYS A 207 28.53 15.80 7.25
N SER A 208 29.39 15.12 8.01
CA SER A 208 29.05 14.46 9.27
C SER A 208 30.03 14.89 10.36
N ASP A 209 29.53 15.59 11.38
CA ASP A 209 30.20 15.84 12.64
C ASP A 209 30.25 14.54 13.47
N VAL A 210 31.45 13.97 13.64
CA VAL A 210 31.66 12.72 14.40
C VAL A 210 32.06 13.00 15.84
N THR A 211 32.79 14.09 16.03
CA THR A 211 33.01 14.70 17.34
C THR A 211 32.76 16.22 17.22
N PRO A 212 32.62 16.95 18.34
CA PRO A 212 32.48 18.40 18.30
C PRO A 212 33.65 19.15 17.61
N SER A 213 34.80 18.51 17.42
CA SER A 213 35.99 19.09 16.78
C SER A 213 36.42 18.37 15.50
N THR A 214 35.65 17.39 15.01
CA THR A 214 36.01 16.57 13.85
C THR A 214 34.82 16.38 12.93
N VAL A 215 34.99 16.80 11.68
CA VAL A 215 33.98 16.72 10.63
C VAL A 215 34.51 15.88 9.47
N LEU A 216 33.68 14.98 8.97
CA LEU A 216 33.99 14.13 7.82
C LEU A 216 33.08 14.48 6.65
N ALA A 217 33.60 14.37 5.44
CA ALA A 217 32.83 14.52 4.21
C ALA A 217 33.47 13.74 3.06
N PHE A 218 32.74 13.57 1.97
CA PHE A 218 33.33 13.09 0.71
C PHE A 218 34.12 14.19 0.00
N HIS A 219 33.70 15.44 0.16
CA HIS A 219 34.20 16.61 -0.59
C HIS A 219 34.69 17.71 0.32
N ASP A 220 35.54 18.59 -0.22
CA ASP A 220 35.98 19.80 0.49
C ASP A 220 34.78 20.68 0.89
N PRO A 221 34.83 21.36 2.05
CA PRO A 221 33.82 22.36 2.40
C PRO A 221 33.84 23.51 1.39
N PRO A 222 32.68 24.15 1.12
CA PRO A 222 32.64 25.43 0.41
C PRO A 222 33.61 26.43 1.04
N THR A 223 34.27 27.27 0.24
CA THR A 223 35.38 28.12 0.69
C THR A 223 34.97 29.08 1.83
N ASP A 224 33.75 29.62 1.78
CA ASP A 224 33.21 30.51 2.80
C ASP A 224 32.88 29.75 4.10
N VAL A 225 32.31 28.54 3.99
CA VAL A 225 32.05 27.64 5.13
C VAL A 225 33.37 27.22 5.79
N ALA A 226 34.38 26.88 4.98
CA ALA A 226 35.73 26.54 5.42
C ALA A 226 36.36 27.66 6.24
N ALA A 227 36.29 28.89 5.74
CA ALA A 227 36.82 30.07 6.42
C ALA A 227 36.05 30.41 7.70
N ARG A 228 34.71 30.36 7.67
CA ARG A 228 33.83 30.69 8.81
C ARG A 228 34.07 29.80 10.03
N HIS A 229 34.31 28.51 9.79
CA HIS A 229 34.54 27.52 10.83
C HIS A 229 36.03 27.19 11.07
N ASN A 230 36.93 27.82 10.30
CA ASN A 230 38.37 27.57 10.33
C ASN A 230 38.72 26.07 10.24
N PHE A 231 38.10 25.38 9.28
CA PHE A 231 38.34 23.96 9.04
C PHE A 231 39.76 23.73 8.52
N GLN A 232 40.48 22.80 9.15
CA GLN A 232 41.78 22.35 8.65
C GLN A 232 41.70 20.91 8.16
N TYR A 233 42.13 20.68 6.92
CA TYR A 233 42.25 19.33 6.40
C TYR A 233 43.30 18.54 7.19
N VAL A 234 42.91 17.37 7.68
CA VAL A 234 43.78 16.50 8.48
C VAL A 234 44.35 15.39 7.59
N LYS A 235 43.46 14.59 7.00
CA LYS A 235 43.81 13.42 6.19
C LYS A 235 42.60 12.92 5.42
N GLN A 236 42.81 11.90 4.59
CA GLN A 236 41.75 11.10 4.01
C GLN A 236 41.94 9.62 4.31
N VAL A 237 40.84 8.87 4.39
CA VAL A 237 40.84 7.44 4.68
C VAL A 237 40.03 6.73 3.60
N ALA A 238 40.62 5.71 2.96
CA ALA A 238 39.88 4.81 2.09
C ALA A 238 38.95 3.98 2.98
N TRP A 239 37.66 4.30 2.96
CA TRP A 239 36.73 3.78 3.96
C TRP A 239 36.54 2.27 3.85
N ARG A 240 36.73 1.70 2.65
CA ARG A 240 36.66 0.24 2.45
C ARG A 240 37.74 -0.52 3.22
N ASP A 241 38.91 0.10 3.40
CA ASP A 241 40.07 -0.50 4.06
C ASP A 241 40.04 -0.34 5.59
N ALA A 242 39.11 0.45 6.12
CA ALA A 242 38.96 0.71 7.55
C ALA A 242 37.59 0.22 8.05
N ILE A 243 37.56 -0.66 9.06
CA ILE A 243 36.29 -1.06 9.70
C ILE A 243 35.66 0.16 10.40
N LYS A 244 36.48 0.97 11.09
CA LYS A 244 36.04 2.16 11.79
C LYS A 244 36.88 3.38 11.42
N VAL A 245 36.22 4.54 11.37
CA VAL A 245 36.86 5.86 11.29
C VAL A 245 36.33 6.70 12.45
N ASP A 246 37.24 7.24 13.26
CA ASP A 246 36.92 8.00 14.47
C ASP A 246 35.91 7.28 15.41
N GLY A 247 36.10 5.96 15.55
CA GLY A 247 35.30 5.12 16.45
C GLY A 247 33.95 4.66 15.90
N ILE A 248 33.52 5.16 14.73
CA ILE A 248 32.26 4.77 14.08
C ILE A 248 32.53 3.85 12.90
N ASP A 249 31.64 2.89 12.67
CA ASP A 249 31.68 2.02 11.48
C ASP A 249 31.74 2.85 10.19
N SER A 250 32.67 2.50 9.31
CA SER A 250 32.93 3.28 8.10
C SER A 250 31.77 3.22 7.09
N ARG A 251 31.04 2.10 7.01
CA ARG A 251 29.87 1.96 6.14
C ARG A 251 28.70 2.78 6.67
N ASP A 252 28.56 2.88 7.99
CA ASP A 252 27.59 3.78 8.61
C ASP A 252 27.89 5.26 8.36
N LEU A 253 29.17 5.64 8.34
CA LEU A 253 29.59 6.99 7.94
C LEU A 253 29.25 7.26 6.48
N VAL A 254 29.57 6.33 5.58
CA VAL A 254 29.26 6.43 4.14
C VAL A 254 27.75 6.59 3.92
N VAL A 255 26.91 5.75 4.54
CA VAL A 255 25.46 5.87 4.41
C VAL A 255 24.93 7.21 4.92
N ARG A 256 25.47 7.72 6.04
CA ARG A 256 25.12 9.06 6.52
C ARG A 256 25.49 10.13 5.51
N LEU A 257 26.69 10.07 4.94
CA LEU A 257 27.16 11.06 3.98
C LEU A 257 26.43 10.99 2.63
N ILE A 258 26.06 9.81 2.14
CA ILE A 258 25.21 9.66 0.94
C ILE A 258 23.87 10.38 1.17
N ARG A 259 23.24 10.17 2.33
CA ARG A 259 22.01 10.90 2.68
C ARG A 259 22.22 12.42 2.72
N ARG A 260 23.35 12.90 3.24
CA ARG A 260 23.68 14.35 3.23
C ARG A 260 23.91 14.91 1.84
N CYS A 261 24.50 14.13 0.94
CA CYS A 261 24.63 14.51 -0.47
C CYS A 261 23.25 14.66 -1.11
N LEU A 262 22.33 13.73 -0.85
CA LEU A 262 20.95 13.80 -1.35
C LEU A 262 20.16 14.97 -0.75
N ASP A 263 20.34 15.26 0.55
CA ASP A 263 19.74 16.44 1.20
C ASP A 263 20.19 17.74 0.52
N ARG A 264 21.49 17.85 0.23
CA ARG A 264 22.06 18.99 -0.50
C ARG A 264 21.55 19.08 -1.95
N LEU A 265 21.53 17.95 -2.66
CA LEU A 265 21.02 17.89 -4.03
C LEU A 265 19.54 18.31 -4.11
N MET A 266 18.69 17.83 -3.19
CA MET A 266 17.29 18.25 -3.12
C MET A 266 17.15 19.75 -2.82
N THR A 267 18.00 20.29 -1.94
CA THR A 267 18.02 21.72 -1.60
C THR A 267 18.45 22.57 -2.81
N GLU A 268 19.49 22.15 -3.52
CA GLU A 268 20.00 22.82 -4.74
C GLU A 268 18.99 22.77 -5.88
N PHE A 269 18.26 21.66 -6.02
CA PHE A 269 17.16 21.56 -6.97
C PHE A 269 15.97 22.47 -6.61
N GLY A 270 15.84 22.87 -5.35
CA GLY A 270 14.80 23.79 -4.88
C GLY A 270 13.66 23.15 -4.08
N LEU A 271 13.79 21.88 -3.67
CA LEU A 271 12.85 21.29 -2.70
C LEU A 271 12.99 22.01 -1.35
N LYS A 272 11.88 22.10 -0.62
CA LYS A 272 11.85 22.69 0.72
C LYS A 272 11.86 21.62 1.79
N TYR A 273 12.62 21.85 2.86
CA TYR A 273 12.63 21.01 4.04
C TYR A 273 11.58 21.48 5.05
N SER A 274 10.77 20.55 5.57
CA SER A 274 9.82 20.80 6.65
C SER A 274 10.39 20.24 7.95
N GLU A 275 10.73 21.11 8.91
CA GLU A 275 11.19 20.72 10.25
C GLU A 275 10.14 19.90 11.01
N ALA A 276 8.86 20.22 10.81
CA ALA A 276 7.76 19.59 11.53
C ALA A 276 7.48 18.14 11.07
N SER A 277 7.73 17.85 9.78
CA SER A 277 7.61 16.50 9.21
C SER A 277 8.96 15.76 9.09
N GLY A 278 10.08 16.48 9.09
CA GLY A 278 11.42 15.95 8.89
C GLY A 278 11.67 15.43 7.46
N ASN A 279 10.97 15.97 6.45
CA ASN A 279 11.13 15.54 5.06
C ASN A 279 11.20 16.74 4.12
N PHE A 280 11.84 16.52 2.97
CA PHE A 280 11.78 17.42 1.83
C PHE A 280 10.45 17.28 1.08
N PHE A 281 9.99 18.35 0.44
CA PHE A 281 8.81 18.34 -0.41
C PHE A 281 8.96 19.31 -1.60
N LEU A 282 8.26 19.01 -2.69
CA LEU A 282 8.16 19.90 -3.85
C LEU A 282 7.31 21.14 -3.51
N PRO A 283 7.87 22.36 -3.47
CA PRO A 283 7.06 23.55 -3.33
C PRO A 283 6.29 23.85 -4.62
N ARG A 284 5.13 24.50 -4.47
CA ARG A 284 4.32 24.96 -5.60
C ARG A 284 5.13 25.94 -6.48
N GLY A 285 5.04 25.78 -7.78
CA GLY A 285 5.71 26.63 -8.78
C GLY A 285 7.18 26.30 -9.01
N LEU A 286 7.72 25.24 -8.40
CA LEU A 286 9.11 24.82 -8.67
C LEU A 286 9.28 24.32 -10.10
N LEU A 287 8.30 23.56 -10.59
CA LEU A 287 8.29 22.98 -11.92
C LEU A 287 7.23 23.67 -12.77
N HIS A 288 7.43 23.67 -14.09
CA HIS A 288 6.43 24.16 -15.02
C HIS A 288 5.09 23.44 -14.80
N ASN A 289 4.06 24.21 -14.47
CA ASN A 289 2.72 23.72 -14.12
C ASN A 289 2.68 22.68 -12.99
N ASP A 290 3.68 22.66 -12.10
CA ASP A 290 3.86 21.64 -11.06
C ASP A 290 3.88 20.19 -11.58
N ARG A 291 4.22 20.00 -12.87
CA ARG A 291 4.27 18.69 -13.51
C ARG A 291 5.69 18.12 -13.48
N VAL A 292 5.80 16.86 -13.07
CA VAL A 292 7.03 16.09 -13.15
C VAL A 292 6.94 15.19 -14.40
N PRO A 293 7.82 15.39 -15.40
CA PRO A 293 7.91 14.48 -16.54
C PRO A 293 8.51 13.15 -16.10
N VAL A 294 8.16 12.07 -16.81
CA VAL A 294 8.70 10.74 -16.54
C VAL A 294 8.71 9.90 -17.82
N THR A 295 9.80 9.20 -18.05
CA THR A 295 9.91 8.15 -19.07
C THR A 295 9.74 6.81 -18.38
N LEU A 296 8.76 6.04 -18.82
CA LEU A 296 8.46 4.70 -18.28
C LEU A 296 9.45 3.67 -18.84
N PRO A 297 9.60 2.49 -18.20
CA PRO A 297 10.53 1.45 -18.65
C PRO A 297 10.31 0.96 -20.10
N ASN A 298 9.09 1.11 -20.62
CA ASN A 298 8.76 0.80 -22.01
C ASN A 298 9.07 1.95 -23.00
N GLY A 299 9.78 2.98 -22.55
CA GLY A 299 10.13 4.18 -23.34
C GLY A 299 9.01 5.21 -23.49
N ARG A 300 7.79 4.93 -23.02
CA ARG A 300 6.68 5.90 -23.12
C ARG A 300 6.92 7.07 -22.19
N LYS A 301 6.78 8.28 -22.72
CA LYS A 301 6.79 9.52 -21.93
C LYS A 301 5.43 9.78 -21.31
N SER A 302 5.42 10.29 -20.09
CA SER A 302 4.23 10.66 -19.32
C SER A 302 4.58 11.80 -18.38
N TRP A 303 3.62 12.28 -17.61
CA TRP A 303 3.83 13.23 -16.54
C TRP A 303 2.84 12.98 -15.39
N PHE A 304 3.10 13.56 -14.23
CA PHE A 304 2.16 13.64 -13.10
C PHE A 304 2.32 14.96 -12.35
N SER A 305 1.30 15.35 -11.59
CA SER A 305 1.37 16.52 -10.71
C SER A 305 2.21 16.22 -9.45
N GLY A 306 3.30 16.97 -9.26
CA GLY A 306 4.12 16.97 -8.05
C GLY A 306 3.49 17.74 -6.90
N VAL A 307 2.62 18.70 -7.22
CA VAL A 307 1.81 19.48 -6.28
C VAL A 307 0.39 19.55 -6.80
N GLY A 308 -0.62 19.44 -5.93
CA GLY A 308 -2.01 19.58 -6.36
C GLY A 308 -2.99 19.73 -5.21
N GLU A 309 -4.25 20.02 -5.53
CA GLU A 309 -5.30 20.28 -4.55
C GLU A 309 -6.39 19.21 -4.56
N ARG A 310 -7.00 19.01 -3.39
CA ARG A 310 -8.12 18.08 -3.19
C ARG A 310 -9.10 18.68 -2.18
N LYS A 311 -10.40 18.44 -2.41
CA LYS A 311 -11.45 18.78 -1.46
C LYS A 311 -11.83 17.55 -0.65
N TYR A 312 -11.63 17.60 0.66
CA TYR A 312 -12.07 16.58 1.60
C TYR A 312 -13.43 16.96 2.18
N SER A 313 -14.49 16.26 1.78
CA SER A 313 -15.86 16.54 2.20
C SER A 313 -16.32 15.61 3.33
N THR A 314 -17.00 16.18 4.32
CA THR A 314 -17.66 15.46 5.42
C THR A 314 -19.08 15.97 5.60
N ALA A 315 -19.89 15.29 6.42
CA ALA A 315 -21.22 15.76 6.79
C ALA A 315 -21.24 17.16 7.43
N LYS A 316 -20.10 17.63 7.97
CA LYS A 316 -19.94 18.95 8.59
C LYS A 316 -19.42 20.04 7.65
N GLY A 317 -19.20 19.71 6.37
CA GLY A 317 -18.63 20.61 5.36
C GLY A 317 -17.39 20.02 4.68
N GLY A 318 -16.90 20.75 3.66
CA GLY A 318 -15.71 20.38 2.89
C GLY A 318 -14.54 21.33 3.12
N GLU A 319 -13.33 20.76 3.18
CA GLU A 319 -12.06 21.48 3.36
C GLU A 319 -11.15 21.18 2.18
N VAL A 320 -10.62 22.22 1.53
CA VAL A 320 -9.58 22.06 0.50
C VAL A 320 -8.23 21.94 1.18
N TYR A 321 -7.43 20.96 0.74
CA TYR A 321 -6.04 20.81 1.14
C TYR A 321 -5.17 20.63 -0.09
N ARG A 322 -3.89 21.01 0.05
CA ARG A 322 -2.87 20.83 -0.98
C ARG A 322 -1.94 19.70 -0.58
N TYR A 323 -1.55 18.89 -1.56
CA TYR A 323 -0.52 17.88 -1.40
C TYR A 323 0.73 18.27 -2.19
N HIS A 324 1.86 17.90 -1.62
CA HIS A 324 3.18 18.04 -2.21
C HIS A 324 3.85 16.66 -2.14
N LEU A 325 4.41 16.19 -3.25
CA LEU A 325 5.23 14.98 -3.19
C LEU A 325 6.47 15.24 -2.35
N SER A 326 6.80 14.26 -1.53
CA SER A 326 7.79 14.37 -0.48
C SER A 326 8.70 13.14 -0.56
N PRO A 327 9.76 13.20 -1.37
CA PRO A 327 10.66 12.07 -1.51
C PRO A 327 11.46 11.85 -0.23
N SER A 328 11.70 10.58 0.06
CA SER A 328 12.52 10.13 1.18
C SER A 328 13.38 8.96 0.73
N PHE A 329 14.61 8.92 1.24
CA PHE A 329 15.64 8.03 0.75
C PHE A 329 16.22 7.17 1.87
N ASP A 330 16.30 5.88 1.63
CA ASP A 330 17.05 4.92 2.43
C ASP A 330 18.14 4.27 1.58
N ILE A 331 19.13 3.64 2.22
CA ILE A 331 20.20 2.93 1.52
C ILE A 331 20.03 1.43 1.79
N VAL A 332 19.88 0.67 0.71
CA VAL A 332 19.90 -0.80 0.73
C VAL A 332 21.35 -1.24 0.90
N ARG A 333 21.55 -2.25 1.75
CA ARG A 333 22.86 -2.86 1.96
C ARG A 333 22.81 -4.36 1.67
N GLU A 334 23.84 -4.84 1.02
CA GLU A 334 24.11 -6.27 0.82
C GLU A 334 25.47 -6.58 1.45
N ASP A 335 25.54 -7.58 2.32
CA ASP A 335 26.74 -7.90 3.10
C ASP A 335 27.39 -6.66 3.79
N ASN A 336 26.52 -5.79 4.30
CA ASN A 336 26.85 -4.49 4.91
C ASN A 336 27.44 -3.42 3.95
N GLU A 337 27.57 -3.72 2.66
CA GLU A 337 27.97 -2.75 1.65
C GLU A 337 26.74 -2.02 1.08
N PRO A 338 26.75 -0.68 0.99
CA PRO A 338 25.68 0.08 0.34
C PRO A 338 25.65 -0.18 -1.16
N THR A 339 24.54 -0.73 -1.67
CA THR A 339 24.40 -1.15 -3.08
C THR A 339 23.36 -0.35 -3.86
N ALA A 340 22.28 0.08 -3.21
CA ALA A 340 21.20 0.79 -3.89
C ALA A 340 20.57 1.88 -3.01
N LEU A 341 20.06 2.92 -3.67
CA LEU A 341 19.19 3.93 -3.11
C LEU A 341 17.73 3.43 -3.15
N PHE A 342 17.08 3.34 -2.00
CA PHE A 342 15.65 3.02 -1.90
C PHE A 342 14.82 4.30 -1.81
N LEU A 343 13.99 4.55 -2.83
CA LEU A 343 13.14 5.73 -2.90
C LEU A 343 11.73 5.42 -2.34
N ARG A 344 11.28 6.23 -1.38
CA ARG A 344 9.89 6.26 -0.93
C ARG A 344 9.30 7.62 -1.20
N ASN A 345 8.20 7.66 -1.95
CA ASN A 345 7.44 8.88 -2.11
C ASN A 345 6.38 9.02 -1.01
N ARG A 346 6.47 10.09 -0.23
CA ARG A 346 5.49 10.48 0.79
C ARG A 346 4.66 11.64 0.27
N VAL A 347 3.68 12.06 1.06
CA VAL A 347 2.88 13.25 0.78
C VAL A 347 2.98 14.21 1.95
N HIS A 348 3.43 15.42 1.66
CA HIS A 348 3.41 16.55 2.59
C HIS A 348 2.13 17.34 2.33
N LEU A 349 1.36 17.65 3.39
CA LEU A 349 0.02 18.20 3.27
C LEU A 349 -0.09 19.56 3.93
N THR A 350 -0.62 20.53 3.18
CA THR A 350 -0.86 21.90 3.66
C THR A 350 -2.31 22.31 3.43
N ASP A 351 -2.72 23.41 4.03
CA ASP A 351 -3.90 24.15 3.61
C ASP A 351 -3.67 24.91 2.29
N SER A 352 -4.69 25.62 1.82
CA SER A 352 -4.62 26.45 0.60
C SER A 352 -3.61 27.59 0.70
N ASN A 353 -3.28 28.05 1.90
CA ASN A 353 -2.31 29.12 2.18
C ASN A 353 -0.88 28.59 2.33
N GLY A 354 -0.67 27.27 2.20
CA GLY A 354 0.64 26.64 2.34
C GLY A 354 1.07 26.36 3.78
N LYS A 355 0.17 26.52 4.77
CA LYS A 355 0.45 26.15 6.15
C LYS A 355 0.25 24.65 6.35
N GLU A 356 1.19 24.00 7.03
CA GLU A 356 1.10 22.57 7.32
C GLU A 356 -0.20 22.20 8.05
N LEU A 357 -0.82 21.09 7.64
CA LEU A 357 -2.00 20.58 8.32
C LEU A 357 -1.67 20.04 9.72
N GLU A 358 -2.62 20.21 10.64
CA GLU A 358 -2.53 19.60 11.98
C GLU A 358 -2.34 18.08 11.88
N ARG A 359 -1.44 17.52 12.71
CA ARG A 359 -1.09 16.09 12.71
C ARG A 359 -2.29 15.14 12.74
N ARG A 360 -3.36 15.48 13.48
CA ARG A 360 -4.60 14.67 13.56
C ARG A 360 -5.38 14.59 12.23
N LYS A 361 -5.24 15.58 11.35
CA LYS A 361 -5.92 15.63 10.05
C LYS A 361 -5.18 14.80 8.99
N ILE A 362 -3.86 14.68 9.09
CA ILE A 362 -3.00 14.05 8.08
C ILE A 362 -3.46 12.63 7.69
N PRO A 363 -3.76 11.68 8.61
CA PRO A 363 -4.11 10.32 8.23
C PRO A 363 -5.35 10.21 7.34
N SER A 364 -6.39 11.01 7.62
CA SER A 364 -7.63 11.00 6.82
C SER A 364 -7.42 11.60 5.43
N ARG A 365 -6.69 12.72 5.34
CA ARG A 365 -6.40 13.37 4.04
C ARG A 365 -5.47 12.51 3.19
N ARG A 366 -4.46 11.87 3.79
CA ARG A 366 -3.59 10.92 3.09
C ARG A 366 -4.38 9.72 2.56
N LYS A 367 -5.25 9.11 3.38
CA LYS A 367 -6.12 8.00 2.92
C LYS A 367 -7.02 8.45 1.78
N HIS A 368 -7.60 9.64 1.88
CA HIS A 368 -8.44 10.20 0.82
C HIS A 368 -7.67 10.48 -0.47
N LEU A 369 -6.50 11.11 -0.39
CA LEU A 369 -5.64 11.41 -1.54
C LEU A 369 -5.17 10.14 -2.25
N CYS A 370 -4.60 9.20 -1.48
CA CYS A 370 -3.92 8.03 -2.01
C CYS A 370 -4.84 6.83 -2.20
N ARG A 371 -6.18 6.98 -2.06
CA ARG A 371 -7.14 5.86 -2.19
C ARG A 371 -7.09 5.18 -3.57
N SER A 372 -6.72 5.93 -4.60
CA SER A 372 -6.59 5.46 -5.98
C SER A 372 -5.14 5.36 -6.45
N TRP A 373 -4.17 5.61 -5.57
CA TRP A 373 -2.76 5.48 -5.91
C TRP A 373 -2.35 4.03 -5.69
N PHE A 374 -2.64 3.19 -6.70
CA PHE A 374 -2.19 1.81 -6.76
C PHE A 374 -0.76 1.73 -7.32
N ASN A 375 -0.27 0.53 -7.61
CA ASN A 375 1.12 0.29 -8.01
C ASN A 375 1.57 1.16 -9.18
N ARG A 376 0.75 1.31 -10.22
CA ARG A 376 1.06 2.17 -11.37
C ARG A 376 1.31 3.63 -10.95
N GLU A 377 0.41 4.20 -10.16
CA GLU A 377 0.51 5.60 -9.71
C GLU A 377 1.74 5.82 -8.82
N TRP A 378 2.08 4.86 -7.94
CA TRP A 378 3.29 4.94 -7.13
C TRP A 378 4.56 4.74 -7.95
N CYS A 379 4.57 3.79 -8.89
CA CYS A 379 5.68 3.52 -9.78
C CYS A 379 6.03 4.76 -10.61
N VAL A 380 5.06 5.31 -11.34
CA VAL A 380 5.21 6.52 -12.17
C VAL A 380 5.82 7.67 -11.36
N ARG A 381 5.35 7.90 -10.13
CA ARG A 381 5.86 8.95 -9.25
C ARG A 381 7.26 8.68 -8.71
N THR A 382 7.58 7.43 -8.41
CA THR A 382 8.90 7.02 -7.91
C THR A 382 9.95 7.21 -9.00
N LEU A 383 9.64 6.75 -10.22
CA LEU A 383 10.51 6.92 -11.39
C LEU A 383 10.70 8.40 -11.73
N GLY A 384 9.63 9.18 -11.79
CA GLY A 384 9.73 10.60 -12.13
C GLY A 384 10.53 11.41 -11.13
N ILE A 385 10.47 11.10 -9.83
CA ILE A 385 11.34 11.78 -8.86
C ILE A 385 12.81 11.42 -9.08
N ALA A 386 13.14 10.14 -9.29
CA ALA A 386 14.53 9.76 -9.54
C ALA A 386 15.08 10.44 -10.80
N GLN A 387 14.29 10.46 -11.88
CA GLN A 387 14.63 11.12 -13.15
C GLN A 387 14.74 12.64 -13.01
N MET A 388 13.85 13.26 -12.23
CA MET A 388 13.88 14.69 -11.96
C MET A 388 15.17 15.13 -11.25
N LEU A 389 15.72 14.28 -10.37
CA LEU A 389 16.97 14.56 -9.66
C LEU A 389 18.22 14.15 -10.46
N ALA A 390 18.04 13.53 -11.63
CA ALA A 390 19.13 13.06 -12.48
C ALA A 390 19.53 14.10 -13.52
N ASN A 391 20.75 13.96 -14.03
CA ASN A 391 21.19 14.68 -15.22
C ASN A 391 20.58 14.05 -16.49
N ASP A 392 20.80 14.67 -17.65
CA ASP A 392 20.28 14.23 -18.96
C ASP A 392 20.65 12.79 -19.34
N ASP A 393 21.73 12.25 -18.76
CA ASP A 393 22.21 10.89 -18.98
C ASP A 393 21.67 9.87 -17.97
N MET A 394 20.61 10.20 -17.23
CA MET A 394 19.92 9.31 -16.28
C MET A 394 20.77 8.89 -15.08
N HIS A 395 21.66 9.77 -14.61
CA HIS A 395 22.43 9.55 -13.39
C HIS A 395 22.33 10.75 -12.45
N ILE A 396 22.09 10.46 -11.18
CA ILE A 396 22.14 11.42 -10.07
C ILE A 396 23.60 11.52 -9.63
N ARG A 397 24.17 12.73 -9.71
CA ARG A 397 25.58 12.97 -9.37
C ARG A 397 25.73 13.99 -8.27
N PHE A 398 26.71 13.79 -7.39
CA PHE A 398 27.08 14.77 -6.39
C PHE A 398 28.60 14.88 -6.21
N GLY A 399 29.08 16.13 -6.34
CA GLY A 399 30.49 16.51 -6.21
C GLY A 399 31.33 16.38 -7.48
N PRO A 400 32.65 16.69 -7.38
CA PRO A 400 33.59 16.69 -8.49
C PRO A 400 33.68 15.33 -9.19
N GLU A 401 33.88 15.36 -10.50
CA GLU A 401 34.15 14.18 -11.34
C GLU A 401 35.42 13.44 -10.89
N GLY A 402 35.44 12.12 -11.09
CA GLY A 402 36.54 11.23 -10.71
C GLY A 402 36.23 10.36 -9.49
N GLU A 403 37.27 9.85 -8.81
CA GLU A 403 37.14 8.84 -7.73
C GLU A 403 36.34 9.31 -6.49
N GLN A 404 36.09 10.61 -6.37
CA GLN A 404 35.31 11.19 -5.28
C GLN A 404 33.86 11.46 -5.64
N GLN A 405 33.43 11.28 -6.89
CA GLN A 405 32.04 11.53 -7.26
C GLN A 405 31.11 10.47 -6.66
N LEU A 406 29.97 10.89 -6.14
CA LEU A 406 28.84 9.99 -5.87
C LEU A 406 28.01 9.89 -7.15
N VAL A 407 27.77 8.68 -7.63
CA VAL A 407 26.97 8.40 -8.83
C VAL A 407 25.94 7.33 -8.52
N ILE A 408 24.67 7.65 -8.79
CA ILE A 408 23.52 6.74 -8.60
C ILE A 408 22.73 6.73 -9.91
N GLY A 409 22.36 5.56 -10.40
CA GLY A 409 21.51 5.45 -11.58
C GLY A 409 20.10 5.98 -11.30
N ALA A 410 19.43 6.57 -12.30
CA ALA A 410 18.03 6.96 -12.21
C ALA A 410 17.08 5.95 -12.89
N GLU A 411 17.65 4.87 -13.42
CA GLU A 411 16.91 3.69 -13.86
C GLU A 411 16.66 2.76 -12.67
N PRO A 412 15.42 2.26 -12.51
CA PRO A 412 15.10 1.36 -11.40
C PRO A 412 15.76 0.00 -11.63
N VAL A 413 16.16 -0.67 -10.56
CA VAL A 413 16.49 -2.10 -10.62
C VAL A 413 15.24 -2.85 -11.07
N ALA A 414 15.36 -3.53 -12.20
CA ALA A 414 14.30 -4.30 -12.84
C ALA A 414 14.61 -5.79 -12.80
N MET A 415 13.58 -6.63 -12.71
CA MET A 415 13.71 -8.08 -12.69
C MET A 415 12.66 -8.71 -13.59
N GLU A 416 13.07 -9.70 -14.39
CA GLU A 416 12.15 -10.51 -15.16
C GLU A 416 11.58 -11.63 -14.27
N VAL A 417 10.27 -11.77 -14.26
CA VAL A 417 9.55 -12.84 -13.55
C VAL A 417 8.77 -13.68 -14.55
N SER A 418 8.65 -14.98 -14.29
CA SER A 418 8.02 -15.94 -15.20
C SER A 418 6.48 -15.92 -15.19
N HIS A 419 5.88 -15.10 -14.33
CA HIS A 419 4.44 -15.00 -14.18
C HIS A 419 4.01 -13.54 -14.08
N ARG A 420 2.88 -13.24 -14.72
CA ARG A 420 2.27 -11.91 -14.78
C ARG A 420 0.93 -11.89 -14.05
N ILE A 421 0.59 -10.77 -13.43
CA ILE A 421 -0.76 -10.51 -12.92
C ILE A 421 -1.65 -9.99 -14.06
N CYS A 422 -2.82 -10.60 -14.26
CA CYS A 422 -3.84 -10.11 -15.17
C CYS A 422 -4.56 -8.90 -14.57
N ASP A 423 -3.98 -7.72 -14.74
CA ASP A 423 -4.62 -6.47 -14.35
C ASP A 423 -6.00 -6.29 -14.99
N GLU A 424 -6.27 -6.89 -16.17
CA GLU A 424 -7.57 -6.80 -16.84
C GLU A 424 -8.70 -7.58 -16.12
N LEU A 425 -8.35 -8.50 -15.22
CA LEU A 425 -9.30 -9.29 -14.42
C LEU A 425 -9.51 -8.69 -13.02
N VAL A 426 -8.66 -7.75 -12.62
CA VAL A 426 -8.85 -6.91 -11.45
C VAL A 426 -9.73 -5.75 -11.92
N GLY A 427 -11.06 -5.94 -11.86
CA GLY A 427 -12.06 -5.11 -12.55
C GLY A 427 -11.79 -3.60 -12.62
N GLU A 428 -12.23 -2.99 -13.71
CA GLU A 428 -12.05 -1.56 -14.00
C GLU A 428 -12.29 -0.68 -12.77
N ILE A 429 -11.31 0.20 -12.52
CA ILE A 429 -11.40 1.22 -11.50
C ILE A 429 -12.56 2.13 -11.89
N ASP A 430 -13.60 2.16 -11.07
CA ASP A 430 -14.75 3.04 -11.25
C ASP A 430 -14.26 4.51 -11.43
N GLU A 431 -14.44 5.04 -12.64
CA GLU A 431 -13.92 6.34 -13.09
C GLU A 431 -14.53 7.53 -12.33
N SER A 432 -15.53 7.29 -11.46
CA SER A 432 -16.14 8.34 -10.62
C SER A 432 -15.18 8.95 -9.59
N TYR A 433 -13.98 8.39 -9.39
CA TYR A 433 -13.08 8.78 -8.31
C TYR A 433 -12.02 9.85 -8.65
N THR A 434 -11.91 10.28 -9.91
CA THR A 434 -10.92 11.27 -10.40
C THR A 434 -11.49 12.67 -10.60
N THR A 435 -12.41 13.13 -9.73
CA THR A 435 -12.82 14.54 -9.74
C THR A 435 -11.68 15.43 -9.24
N TRP A 436 -10.88 15.92 -10.19
CA TRP A 436 -9.93 17.00 -9.98
C TRP A 436 -10.69 18.30 -9.72
N TYR A 437 -10.29 19.05 -8.70
CA TYR A 437 -10.81 20.40 -8.52
C TYR A 437 -10.05 21.31 -9.48
N SER A 438 -10.62 21.56 -10.66
CA SER A 438 -10.18 22.64 -11.54
C SER A 438 -10.77 23.95 -11.03
N GLY A 439 -10.04 24.61 -10.13
CA GLY A 439 -10.32 26.01 -9.84
C GLY A 439 -9.82 26.84 -11.02
N GLU A 440 -10.76 27.41 -11.76
CA GLU A 440 -10.60 28.41 -12.83
C GLU A 440 -10.10 27.90 -14.19
N GLU A 441 -10.71 28.45 -15.23
CA GLU A 441 -10.58 28.17 -16.66
C GLU A 441 -9.10 28.19 -17.10
N ALA A 442 -8.53 27.00 -17.29
CA ALA A 442 -7.38 26.87 -18.16
C ALA A 442 -7.89 26.97 -19.59
N GLY A 443 -7.57 28.09 -20.25
CA GLY A 443 -7.83 28.30 -21.66
C GLY A 443 -7.40 27.09 -22.49
N SER A 444 -8.20 26.81 -23.52
CA SER A 444 -7.87 25.88 -24.58
C SER A 444 -6.57 26.31 -25.26
N ASP A 445 -5.46 25.70 -24.88
CA ASP A 445 -4.28 25.66 -25.74
C ASP A 445 -4.41 24.42 -26.61
N ASP A 446 -4.92 24.66 -27.82
CA ASP A 446 -4.80 23.77 -28.96
C ASP A 446 -3.32 23.40 -29.15
N PHE A 447 -3.00 22.14 -28.92
CA PHE A 447 -1.79 21.56 -29.49
C PHE A 447 -2.02 21.41 -30.99
N ASN A 448 -1.61 22.42 -31.76
CA ASN A 448 -1.31 22.23 -33.16
C ASN A 448 -0.11 21.29 -33.27
N GLU A 449 -0.35 20.10 -33.80
CA GLU A 449 0.65 19.33 -34.54
C GLU A 449 1.06 20.18 -35.75
N GLU A 450 2.29 20.69 -35.79
CA GLU A 450 3.00 20.94 -37.04
C GLU A 450 4.52 21.03 -36.79
N GLU A 451 5.24 20.22 -37.60
CA GLU A 451 6.69 20.01 -37.82
C GLU A 451 7.56 19.32 -36.75
#